data_AF-A0A1Q7RNT4-F1
#
_entry.id   AF-A0A1Q7RNT4-F1
#
_cell.length_a   1.000
_cell.length_b   1.000
_cell.length_c   1.000
_cell.angle_alpha   90.00
_cell.angle_beta   90.00
_cell.angle_gamma   90.00
#
_symmetry.space_group_name_H-M   'P 1'
#
loop_
_entity.id
_entity.type
_entity.pdbx_description
1 polymer ?
#
loop_
_entity_poly.entity_id
_entity_poly.type
_entity_poly.pdbx_seq_one_letter_code
_entity_poly.pdbx_strand_id
1 'polypeptide(L)'
;MTRTAFLLLLSSCSTAIIHALIPDHWLPFVLMSRVERWSERRAAALTGVAGLLHVLVTMLAGGLTILVGSPTIEDLATRTGRSLEFLGGLLLVVFGVTYGIWRHRREARVHARVDRPPADPGDHVHAHGHLLERWFHGALSAGALVLVIGISPCALLVPILFSASVEGTGALLASALGFALCTVGTMVGVTVFAMRGIRRIDLPFFAHYGDLISGALVSAVGLLMMLHES
;
A
#
# COMPACT_ATOMS: atom_id res chain seq x y z
N MET A 1 -34.06 3.43 9.62
CA MET A 1 -32.99 2.49 10.05
C MET A 1 -33.28 2.06 11.47
N THR A 2 -33.13 0.78 11.79
CA THR A 2 -33.18 0.28 13.17
C THR A 2 -31.91 0.72 13.93
N ARG A 3 -31.98 0.71 15.27
CA ARG A 3 -30.81 1.04 16.12
C ARG A 3 -29.63 0.11 15.84
N THR A 4 -29.90 -1.18 15.65
CA THR A 4 -28.89 -2.19 15.31
C THR A 4 -28.24 -1.93 13.96
N ALA A 5 -29.04 -1.65 12.91
CA ALA A 5 -28.50 -1.32 11.58
C ALA A 5 -27.59 -0.08 11.60
N PHE A 6 -27.94 0.93 12.41
CA PHE A 6 -27.09 2.11 12.58
C PHE A 6 -25.77 1.80 13.28
N LEU A 7 -25.79 0.96 14.34
CA LEU A 7 -24.57 0.54 15.03
C LEU A 7 -23.65 -0.30 14.14
N LEU A 8 -24.21 -1.17 13.30
CA LEU A 8 -23.46 -1.96 12.33
C LEU A 8 -22.84 -1.10 11.23
N LEU A 9 -23.55 -0.08 10.76
CA LEU A 9 -22.99 0.91 9.84
C LEU A 9 -21.81 1.65 10.50
N LEU A 10 -22.01 2.14 11.72
CA LEU A 10 -20.98 2.88 12.46
C LEU A 10 -19.74 2.01 12.71
N SER A 11 -19.93 0.76 13.15
CA SER A 11 -18.84 -0.20 13.33
C SER A 11 -18.09 -0.44 12.03
N SER A 12 -18.81 -0.63 10.92
CA SER A 12 -18.21 -0.84 9.61
C SER A 12 -17.34 0.34 9.17
N CYS A 13 -17.87 1.56 9.31
CA CYS A 13 -17.14 2.80 9.00
C CYS A 13 -15.93 3.00 9.91
N SER A 14 -16.08 2.79 11.22
CA SER A 14 -14.99 2.92 12.19
C SER A 14 -13.87 1.93 11.91
N THR A 15 -14.20 0.65 11.67
CA THR A 15 -13.22 -0.38 11.30
C THR A 15 -12.48 0.01 10.02
N ALA A 16 -13.21 0.44 8.98
CA ALA A 16 -12.61 0.89 7.72
C ALA A 16 -11.61 2.05 7.92
N ILE A 17 -11.99 3.08 8.68
CA ILE A 17 -11.14 4.25 8.91
C ILE A 17 -9.90 3.86 9.72
N ILE A 18 -10.09 3.13 10.83
CA ILE A 18 -8.98 2.75 11.73
C ILE A 18 -8.00 1.83 11.00
N HIS A 19 -8.50 0.82 10.28
CA HIS A 19 -7.65 -0.09 9.51
C HIS A 19 -6.90 0.67 8.40
N ALA A 20 -7.59 1.50 7.62
CA ALA A 20 -6.97 2.25 6.53
C ALA A 20 -6.01 3.37 6.98
N LEU A 21 -5.98 3.73 8.27
CA LEU A 21 -4.99 4.64 8.84
C LEU A 21 -3.64 3.97 9.07
N ILE A 22 -3.60 2.64 9.19
CA ILE A 22 -2.35 1.88 9.29
C ILE A 22 -1.54 2.15 8.01
N PRO A 23 -0.22 2.43 8.11
CA PRO A 23 0.60 2.82 6.96
C PRO A 23 1.01 1.63 6.09
N ASP A 24 0.16 0.64 5.92
CA ASP A 24 0.38 -0.58 5.14
C ASP A 24 -0.12 -0.45 3.69
N HIS A 25 -1.31 0.11 3.50
CA HIS A 25 -1.96 0.17 2.18
C HIS A 25 -1.71 1.48 1.42
N TRP A 26 -1.48 2.60 2.11
CA TRP A 26 -1.32 3.93 1.48
C TRP A 26 0.14 4.40 1.39
N LEU A 27 0.99 4.03 2.35
CA LEU A 27 2.37 4.48 2.42
C LEU A 27 3.22 4.05 1.22
N PRO A 28 3.09 2.82 0.67
CA PRO A 28 3.83 2.43 -0.51
C PRO A 28 3.55 3.33 -1.72
N PHE A 29 2.30 3.80 -1.89
CA PHE A 29 1.94 4.74 -2.96
C PHE A 29 2.60 6.11 -2.75
N VAL A 30 2.65 6.59 -1.51
CA VAL A 30 3.31 7.85 -1.16
C VAL A 30 4.80 7.78 -1.47
N LEU A 31 5.46 6.69 -1.08
CA LEU A 31 6.90 6.52 -1.31
C LEU A 31 7.21 6.33 -2.80
N MET A 32 6.41 5.53 -3.51
CA MET A 32 6.57 5.36 -4.97
C MET A 32 6.33 6.67 -5.72
N SER A 33 5.37 7.48 -5.27
CA SER A 33 5.10 8.79 -5.86
C SER A 33 6.31 9.73 -5.80
N ARG A 34 7.16 9.61 -4.77
CA ARG A 34 8.39 10.38 -4.63
C ARG A 34 9.46 9.91 -5.61
N VAL A 35 9.68 8.59 -5.69
CA VAL A 35 10.70 7.97 -6.55
C VAL A 35 10.40 8.21 -8.02
N GLU A 36 9.16 7.95 -8.44
CA GLU A 36 8.70 8.10 -9.84
C GLU A 36 8.17 9.49 -10.16
N ARG A 37 8.24 10.43 -9.20
CA ARG A 37 7.77 11.82 -9.33
C ARG A 37 6.32 11.92 -9.83
N TRP A 38 5.44 11.05 -9.32
CA TRP A 38 4.02 11.07 -9.71
C TRP A 38 3.34 12.36 -9.28
N SER A 39 2.39 12.82 -10.10
CA SER A 39 1.48 13.90 -9.69
C SER A 39 0.53 13.41 -8.59
N GLU A 40 0.04 14.33 -7.74
CA GLU A 40 -0.95 14.01 -6.70
C GLU A 40 -2.17 13.31 -7.28
N ARG A 41 -2.60 13.72 -8.48
CA ARG A 41 -3.74 13.10 -9.19
C ARG A 41 -3.45 11.65 -9.56
N ARG A 42 -2.24 11.35 -10.06
CA ARG A 42 -1.86 9.98 -10.43
C ARG A 42 -1.78 9.07 -9.21
N ALA A 43 -1.18 9.55 -8.12
CA ALA A 43 -1.11 8.78 -6.88
C ALA A 43 -2.50 8.54 -6.29
N ALA A 44 -3.34 9.58 -6.19
CA ALA A 44 -4.72 9.45 -5.73
C ALA A 44 -5.53 8.47 -6.58
N ALA A 45 -5.37 8.50 -7.91
CA ALA A 45 -6.06 7.57 -8.80
C ALA A 45 -5.60 6.12 -8.58
N LEU A 46 -4.29 5.88 -8.50
CA LEU A 46 -3.75 4.54 -8.26
C LEU A 46 -4.15 3.99 -6.89
N THR A 47 -4.04 4.79 -5.83
CA THR A 47 -4.52 4.42 -4.50
C THR A 47 -6.02 4.16 -4.50
N GLY A 48 -6.80 4.97 -5.21
CA GLY A 48 -8.25 4.80 -5.32
C GLY A 48 -8.63 3.50 -6.03
N VAL A 49 -7.94 3.16 -7.13
CA VAL A 49 -8.13 1.86 -7.82
C VAL A 49 -7.75 0.70 -6.92
N ALA A 50 -6.63 0.79 -6.18
CA ALA A 50 -6.24 -0.23 -5.21
C ALA A 50 -7.28 -0.39 -4.09
N GLY A 51 -7.77 0.71 -3.53
CA GLY A 51 -8.81 0.70 -2.49
C GLY A 51 -10.13 0.11 -3.00
N LEU A 52 -10.52 0.41 -4.25
CA LEU A 52 -11.71 -0.20 -4.86
C LEU A 52 -11.53 -1.72 -5.06
N LEU A 53 -10.36 -2.14 -5.53
CA LEU A 53 -10.05 -3.57 -5.69
C LEU A 53 -10.06 -4.29 -4.34
N HIS A 54 -9.44 -3.70 -3.32
CA HIS A 54 -9.42 -4.18 -1.93
C HIS A 54 -10.83 -4.37 -1.38
N VAL A 55 -11.68 -3.36 -1.52
CA VAL A 55 -13.09 -3.43 -1.10
C VAL A 55 -13.81 -4.54 -1.87
N LEU A 56 -13.63 -4.63 -3.19
CA LEU A 56 -14.29 -5.65 -4.00
C LEU A 56 -13.91 -7.07 -3.55
N VAL A 57 -12.61 -7.33 -3.36
CA VAL A 57 -12.12 -8.64 -2.92
C VAL A 57 -12.64 -8.96 -1.51
N THR A 58 -12.66 -7.97 -0.62
CA THR A 58 -13.24 -8.12 0.73
C THR A 58 -14.73 -8.45 0.68
N MET A 59 -15.51 -7.74 -0.15
CA MET A 59 -16.94 -7.99 -0.31
C MET A 59 -17.23 -9.37 -0.90
N LEU A 60 -16.42 -9.84 -1.84
CA LEU A 60 -16.52 -11.18 -2.41
C LEU A 60 -16.22 -12.25 -1.35
N ALA A 61 -15.16 -12.08 -0.56
CA ALA A 61 -14.82 -12.98 0.53
C ALA A 61 -15.91 -13.02 1.61
N GLY A 62 -16.41 -11.85 2.03
CA GLY A 62 -17.51 -11.74 2.99
C GLY A 62 -18.82 -12.34 2.46
N GLY A 63 -19.18 -12.05 1.20
CA GLY A 63 -20.35 -12.61 0.54
C GLY A 63 -20.29 -14.13 0.41
N LEU A 64 -19.12 -14.69 0.06
CA LEU A 64 -18.92 -16.14 0.01
C LEU A 64 -19.07 -16.78 1.40
N THR A 65 -18.56 -16.12 2.43
CA THR A 65 -18.70 -16.59 3.82
C THR A 65 -20.15 -16.59 4.27
N ILE A 66 -20.91 -15.54 3.95
CA ILE A 66 -22.35 -15.44 4.26
C ILE A 66 -23.16 -16.50 3.49
N LEU A 67 -22.84 -16.72 2.21
CA LEU A 67 -23.58 -17.64 1.34
C LEU A 67 -23.35 -19.12 1.73
N VAL A 68 -22.11 -19.49 2.03
CA VAL A 68 -21.76 -20.88 2.36
C VAL A 68 -21.98 -21.19 3.84
N GLY A 69 -21.80 -20.20 4.73
CA GLY A 69 -22.08 -20.31 6.16
C GLY A 69 -21.26 -21.37 6.90
N SER A 70 -20.20 -21.91 6.29
CA SER A 70 -19.38 -22.96 6.91
C SER A 70 -18.21 -22.35 7.67
N PRO A 71 -17.93 -22.82 8.91
CA PRO A 71 -16.76 -22.38 9.68
C PRO A 71 -15.43 -22.68 8.94
N THR A 72 -15.44 -23.62 7.99
CA THR A 72 -14.30 -23.96 7.14
C THR A 72 -13.97 -22.86 6.13
N ILE A 73 -14.97 -22.18 5.56
CA ILE A 73 -14.77 -21.06 4.63
C ILE A 73 -14.28 -19.82 5.38
N GLU A 74 -14.78 -19.59 6.59
CA GLU A 74 -14.32 -18.50 7.46
C GLU A 74 -12.85 -18.69 7.88
N ASP A 75 -12.47 -19.90 8.30
CA ASP A 75 -11.07 -20.22 8.60
C ASP A 75 -10.19 -20.10 7.33
N LEU A 76 -10.70 -20.50 6.16
CA LEU A 76 -9.96 -20.34 4.91
C LEU A 76 -9.79 -18.86 4.52
N ALA A 77 -10.84 -18.05 4.62
CA ALA A 77 -10.80 -16.63 4.28
C ALA A 77 -9.85 -15.86 5.21
N THR A 78 -9.88 -16.16 6.51
CA THR A 78 -8.98 -15.55 7.50
C THR A 78 -7.53 -16.01 7.34
N ARG A 79 -7.28 -17.29 7.05
CA ARG A 79 -5.93 -17.79 6.74
C ARG A 79 -5.37 -17.21 5.44
N THR A 80 -6.22 -17.10 4.42
CA THR A 80 -5.83 -16.54 3.12
C THR A 80 -5.54 -15.05 3.25
N GLY A 81 -6.36 -14.30 3.99
CA GLY A 81 -6.11 -12.90 4.34
C GLY A 81 -4.75 -12.71 5.01
N ARG A 82 -4.50 -13.41 6.12
CA ARG A 82 -3.20 -13.34 6.82
C ARG A 82 -2.01 -13.71 5.94
N SER A 83 -2.16 -14.74 5.11
CA SER A 83 -1.09 -15.17 4.20
C SER A 83 -0.77 -14.11 3.15
N LEU A 84 -1.80 -13.43 2.63
CA LEU A 84 -1.65 -12.34 1.65
C LEU A 84 -1.06 -11.08 2.30
N GLU A 85 -1.48 -10.75 3.52
CA GLU A 85 -0.91 -9.63 4.30
C GLU A 85 0.57 -9.87 4.63
N PHE A 86 0.92 -11.07 5.09
CA PHE A 86 2.31 -11.48 5.31
C PHE A 86 3.12 -11.43 4.01
N LEU A 87 2.57 -11.89 2.88
CA LEU A 87 3.24 -11.83 1.59
C LEU A 87 3.43 -10.39 1.10
N GLY A 88 2.45 -9.50 1.32
CA GLY A 88 2.55 -8.07 1.08
C GLY A 88 3.66 -7.42 1.90
N GLY A 89 3.71 -7.74 3.20
CA GLY A 89 4.79 -7.33 4.10
C GLY A 89 6.17 -7.82 3.63
N LEU A 90 6.28 -9.11 3.27
CA LEU A 90 7.52 -9.71 2.75
C LEU A 90 7.98 -9.04 1.45
N LEU A 91 7.07 -8.78 0.52
CA LEU A 91 7.38 -8.09 -0.74
C LEU A 91 7.86 -6.66 -0.48
N LEU A 92 7.26 -5.95 0.47
CA LEU A 92 7.73 -4.63 0.91
C LEU A 92 9.13 -4.70 1.54
N VAL A 93 9.39 -5.68 2.41
CA VAL A 93 10.73 -5.90 2.99
C VAL A 93 11.76 -6.17 1.91
N VAL A 94 11.49 -7.11 1.01
CA VAL A 94 12.41 -7.45 -0.09
C VAL A 94 12.64 -6.24 -0.99
N PHE A 95 11.60 -5.51 -1.36
CA PHE A 95 11.71 -4.30 -2.17
C PHE A 95 12.54 -3.22 -1.46
N GLY A 96 12.26 -2.93 -0.20
CA GLY A 96 12.96 -1.90 0.57
C GLY A 96 14.44 -2.23 0.80
N VAL A 97 14.77 -3.48 1.12
CA VAL A 97 16.14 -3.95 1.37
C VAL A 97 16.95 -3.96 0.07
N THR A 98 16.38 -4.49 -1.02
CA THR A 98 17.07 -4.55 -2.32
C THR A 98 17.29 -3.15 -2.91
N TYR A 99 16.31 -2.25 -2.79
CA TYR A 99 16.44 -0.85 -3.18
C TYR A 99 17.53 -0.13 -2.37
N GLY A 100 17.54 -0.28 -1.05
CA GLY A 100 18.54 0.34 -0.17
C GLY A 100 19.96 -0.14 -0.42
N ILE A 101 20.18 -1.46 -0.50
CA ILE A 101 21.52 -2.05 -0.69
C ILE A 101 22.10 -1.70 -2.07
N TRP A 102 21.29 -1.77 -3.12
CA TRP A 102 21.75 -1.50 -4.49
C TRP A 102 22.23 -0.06 -4.66
N ARG A 103 21.53 0.90 -4.05
CA ARG A 103 21.87 2.32 -4.18
C ARG A 103 23.07 2.73 -3.32
N HIS A 104 23.20 2.18 -2.11
CA HIS A 104 24.40 2.36 -1.29
C HIS A 104 25.66 1.84 -2.02
N ARG A 105 25.56 0.69 -2.71
CA ARG A 105 26.62 0.15 -3.57
C ARG A 105 26.87 0.96 -4.85
N ARG A 106 25.99 1.89 -5.22
CA ARG A 106 26.14 2.78 -6.39
C ARG A 106 26.83 4.09 -6.01
N GLU A 107 26.50 4.67 -4.86
CA GLU A 107 27.18 5.86 -4.31
C GLU A 107 28.65 5.56 -3.98
N ALA A 108 28.94 4.39 -3.39
CA ALA A 108 30.31 3.93 -3.16
C ALA A 108 31.14 3.80 -4.46
N ARG A 109 30.51 3.48 -5.60
CA ARG A 109 31.19 3.38 -6.91
C ARG A 109 31.39 4.71 -7.62
N VAL A 110 30.57 5.71 -7.30
CA VAL A 110 30.72 7.07 -7.83
C VAL A 110 31.86 7.79 -7.10
N HIS A 111 31.99 7.63 -5.78
CA HIS A 111 33.12 8.20 -5.03
C HIS A 111 34.46 7.52 -5.31
N ALA A 112 34.46 6.24 -5.69
CA ALA A 112 35.68 5.55 -6.13
C ALA A 112 36.23 6.03 -7.50
N ARG A 113 35.48 6.84 -8.27
CA ARG A 113 35.95 7.44 -9.55
C ARG A 113 36.45 8.89 -9.42
N VAL A 114 36.35 9.50 -8.23
CA VAL A 114 36.76 10.91 -8.01
C VAL A 114 38.26 11.03 -7.73
N ASP A 115 38.99 9.92 -7.50
CA ASP A 115 40.45 9.92 -7.29
C ASP A 115 41.30 9.86 -8.57
N ARG A 116 40.81 10.36 -9.71
CA ARG A 116 41.64 10.60 -10.90
C ARG A 116 41.73 12.11 -11.19
N PRO A 117 42.92 12.66 -11.47
CA PRO A 117 43.13 14.11 -11.60
C PRO A 117 42.37 14.69 -12.81
N PRO A 118 42.09 16.01 -12.82
CA PRO A 118 41.15 16.61 -13.74
C PRO A 118 41.71 16.63 -15.17
N ALA A 119 40.98 16.05 -16.11
CA ALA A 119 41.21 16.19 -17.53
C ALA A 119 39.95 16.71 -18.22
N ASP A 120 40.07 17.95 -18.70
CA ASP A 120 39.34 18.69 -19.75
C ASP A 120 37.80 18.89 -19.67
N PRO A 121 37.29 20.10 -19.99
CA PRO A 121 35.87 20.43 -19.97
C PRO A 121 35.26 20.13 -21.35
N GLY A 122 34.85 18.90 -21.57
CA GLY A 122 34.15 18.55 -22.79
C GLY A 122 34.02 17.06 -22.99
N ASP A 123 33.08 16.41 -22.30
CA ASP A 123 32.36 15.32 -22.95
C ASP A 123 31.05 14.98 -22.24
N HIS A 124 29.96 15.09 -23.00
CA HIS A 124 28.67 14.53 -22.65
C HIS A 124 28.75 13.02 -22.77
N VAL A 125 28.73 12.29 -21.65
CA VAL A 125 28.51 10.84 -21.67
C VAL A 125 27.17 10.51 -21.01
N HIS A 126 26.10 10.96 -21.67
CA HIS A 126 24.76 10.39 -21.55
C HIS A 126 24.71 9.09 -22.35
N ALA A 127 24.97 7.92 -21.73
CA ALA A 127 24.69 6.64 -22.37
C ALA A 127 24.71 5.45 -21.38
N HIS A 128 23.50 4.97 -21.07
CA HIS A 128 23.15 3.56 -20.84
C HIS A 128 23.48 2.87 -19.50
N GLY A 129 22.61 3.13 -18.52
CA GLY A 129 22.07 2.13 -17.58
C GLY A 129 20.73 1.50 -18.02
N HIS A 130 20.31 1.74 -19.26
CA HIS A 130 18.99 1.44 -19.83
C HIS A 130 18.54 -0.04 -19.81
N LEU A 131 19.42 -1.00 -19.50
CA LEU A 131 19.11 -2.43 -19.62
C LEU A 131 18.48 -3.04 -18.35
N LEU A 132 18.73 -2.46 -17.17
CA LEU A 132 18.04 -2.83 -15.91
C LEU A 132 16.87 -1.86 -15.59
N GLU A 133 17.00 -0.61 -16.03
CA GLU A 133 16.00 0.46 -15.99
C GLU A 133 14.67 0.01 -16.62
N ARG A 134 14.76 -0.86 -17.65
CA ARG A 134 13.64 -1.38 -18.43
C ARG A 134 12.90 -2.58 -17.83
N TRP A 135 13.48 -3.27 -16.87
CA TRP A 135 12.86 -4.45 -16.23
C TRP A 135 11.89 -4.07 -15.09
N PHE A 136 11.95 -2.83 -14.58
CA PHE A 136 11.15 -2.31 -13.44
C PHE A 136 10.27 -1.09 -13.78
N HIS A 137 10.22 -0.65 -15.04
CA HIS A 137 9.57 0.61 -15.45
C HIS A 137 8.10 0.74 -14.99
N GLY A 138 7.87 1.63 -14.02
CA GLY A 138 6.73 2.52 -13.74
C GLY A 138 5.28 2.02 -13.78
N ALA A 139 4.89 1.23 -14.78
CA ALA A 139 3.54 0.70 -14.95
C ALA A 139 3.41 -0.72 -14.37
N LEU A 140 4.46 -1.55 -14.48
CA LEU A 140 4.53 -2.84 -13.81
C LEU A 140 4.65 -2.67 -12.30
N SER A 141 5.38 -1.66 -11.81
CA SER A 141 5.48 -1.33 -10.39
C SER A 141 4.18 -0.74 -9.84
N ALA A 142 3.55 0.21 -10.54
CA ALA A 142 2.25 0.77 -10.13
C ALA A 142 1.14 -0.28 -10.16
N GLY A 143 1.05 -1.07 -11.24
CA GLY A 143 0.05 -2.12 -11.40
C GLY A 143 0.25 -3.25 -10.40
N ALA A 144 1.49 -3.71 -10.18
CA ALA A 144 1.79 -4.69 -9.14
C ALA A 144 1.47 -4.16 -7.76
N LEU A 145 1.74 -2.88 -7.48
CA LEU A 145 1.40 -2.27 -6.20
C LEU A 145 -0.12 -2.23 -5.98
N VAL A 146 -0.89 -1.82 -7.00
CA VAL A 146 -2.35 -1.87 -6.99
C VAL A 146 -2.85 -3.30 -6.78
N LEU A 147 -2.23 -4.29 -7.42
CA LEU A 147 -2.64 -5.68 -7.35
C LEU A 147 -2.34 -6.30 -5.98
N VAL A 148 -1.11 -6.15 -5.49
CA VAL A 148 -0.67 -6.73 -4.21
C VAL A 148 -1.47 -6.13 -3.06
N ILE A 149 -1.65 -4.80 -3.04
CA ILE A 149 -2.41 -4.12 -1.98
C ILE A 149 -3.91 -4.35 -2.16
N GLY A 150 -4.39 -4.34 -3.41
CA GLY A 150 -5.82 -4.49 -3.72
C GLY A 150 -6.36 -5.91 -3.58
N ILE A 151 -5.53 -6.95 -3.63
CA ILE A 151 -6.00 -8.34 -3.46
C ILE A 151 -6.06 -8.75 -1.99
N SER A 152 -5.42 -8.02 -1.07
CA SER A 152 -5.48 -8.35 0.35
C SER A 152 -6.89 -8.09 0.91
N PRO A 153 -7.67 -9.10 1.34
CA PRO A 153 -9.01 -8.88 1.87
C PRO A 153 -8.98 -8.45 3.34
N CYS A 154 -9.85 -7.52 3.71
CA CYS A 154 -10.09 -7.14 5.11
C CYS A 154 -10.89 -8.23 5.86
N ALA A 155 -10.22 -9.12 6.59
CA ALA A 155 -10.89 -10.16 7.38
C ALA A 155 -11.79 -9.58 8.49
N LEU A 156 -11.44 -8.41 9.03
CA LEU A 156 -12.19 -7.71 10.10
C LEU A 156 -13.63 -7.33 9.70
N LEU A 157 -13.92 -7.25 8.40
CA LEU A 157 -15.24 -6.87 7.90
C LEU A 157 -16.24 -8.04 7.90
N VAL A 158 -15.76 -9.27 7.80
CA VAL A 158 -16.59 -10.47 7.61
C VAL A 158 -17.64 -10.63 8.72
N PRO A 159 -17.28 -10.54 10.02
CA PRO A 159 -18.28 -10.68 11.10
C PRO A 159 -19.32 -9.56 11.12
N ILE A 160 -18.93 -8.34 10.70
CA ILE A 160 -19.84 -7.18 10.63
C ILE A 160 -20.85 -7.37 9.50
N LEU A 161 -20.41 -7.80 8.32
CA LEU A 161 -21.31 -8.08 7.19
C LEU A 161 -22.21 -9.28 7.48
N PHE A 162 -21.72 -10.32 8.14
CA PHE A 162 -22.54 -11.43 8.58
C PHE A 162 -23.65 -10.96 9.52
N SER A 163 -23.31 -10.19 10.56
CA SER A 163 -24.28 -9.61 11.49
C SER A 163 -25.30 -8.70 10.80
N ALA A 164 -24.84 -7.89 9.83
CA ALA A 164 -25.71 -7.02 9.04
C ALA A 164 -26.62 -7.78 8.07
N SER A 165 -26.20 -8.95 7.58
CA SER A 165 -27.02 -9.81 6.72
C SER A 165 -28.21 -10.40 7.49
N VAL A 166 -28.04 -10.72 8.77
CA VAL A 166 -29.10 -11.24 9.66
C VAL A 166 -30.11 -10.15 10.03
N GLU A 167 -29.65 -8.91 10.25
CA GLU A 167 -30.52 -7.75 10.52
C GLU A 167 -31.39 -7.38 9.30
N GLY A 168 -30.84 -7.54 8.09
CA GLY A 168 -31.59 -7.40 6.84
C GLY A 168 -30.81 -6.68 5.74
N THR A 169 -31.31 -6.79 4.51
CA THR A 169 -30.62 -6.33 3.29
C THR A 169 -30.24 -4.84 3.33
N GLY A 170 -31.09 -4.00 3.95
CA GLY A 170 -30.80 -2.57 4.10
C GLY A 170 -29.61 -2.27 5.02
N ALA A 171 -29.47 -3.04 6.11
CA ALA A 171 -28.33 -2.92 7.03
C ALA A 171 -27.05 -3.42 6.35
N LEU A 172 -27.12 -4.56 5.66
CA LEU A 172 -26.01 -5.12 4.89
C LEU A 172 -25.49 -4.14 3.83
N LEU A 173 -26.38 -3.60 3.00
CA LEU A 173 -26.01 -2.65 1.95
C LEU A 173 -25.43 -1.36 2.54
N ALA A 174 -26.02 -0.83 3.62
CA ALA A 174 -25.50 0.35 4.28
C ALA A 174 -24.10 0.11 4.85
N SER A 175 -23.88 -0.98 5.60
CA SER A 175 -22.58 -1.34 6.16
C SER A 175 -21.53 -1.58 5.08
N ALA A 176 -21.90 -2.25 3.97
CA ALA A 176 -20.99 -2.50 2.85
C ALA A 176 -20.58 -1.21 2.12
N LEU A 177 -21.55 -0.33 1.83
CA LEU A 177 -21.29 0.97 1.21
C LEU A 177 -20.50 1.90 2.15
N GLY A 178 -20.83 1.91 3.44
CA GLY A 178 -20.09 2.65 4.46
C GLY A 178 -18.63 2.24 4.51
N PHE A 179 -18.37 0.93 4.56
CA PHE A 179 -17.01 0.38 4.49
C PHE A 179 -16.29 0.84 3.22
N ALA A 180 -16.92 0.69 2.05
CA ALA A 180 -16.34 1.03 0.76
C ALA A 180 -15.92 2.50 0.69
N LEU A 181 -16.84 3.40 1.04
CA LEU A 181 -16.62 4.85 1.00
C LEU A 181 -15.54 5.28 2.00
N CYS A 182 -15.59 4.76 3.23
CA CYS A 182 -14.61 5.07 4.26
C CYS A 182 -13.21 4.54 3.93
N THR A 183 -13.10 3.33 3.38
CA THR A 183 -11.81 2.74 3.00
C THR A 183 -11.15 3.54 1.89
N VAL A 184 -11.84 3.73 0.76
CA VAL A 184 -11.30 4.48 -0.39
C VAL A 184 -11.03 5.94 0.01
N GLY A 185 -11.96 6.56 0.73
CA GLY A 185 -11.82 7.94 1.21
C GLY A 185 -10.61 8.14 2.11
N THR A 186 -10.41 7.25 3.09
CA THR A 186 -9.27 7.31 4.00
C THR A 186 -7.96 7.06 3.27
N MET A 187 -7.86 5.98 2.48
CA MET A 187 -6.63 5.66 1.75
C MET A 187 -6.19 6.80 0.84
N VAL A 188 -7.10 7.35 0.02
CA VAL A 188 -6.79 8.47 -0.88
C VAL A 188 -6.49 9.73 -0.08
N GLY A 189 -7.30 10.06 0.93
CA GLY A 189 -7.15 11.25 1.75
C GLY A 189 -5.79 11.29 2.46
N VAL A 190 -5.41 10.19 3.11
CA VAL A 190 -4.12 10.06 3.81
C VAL A 190 -2.95 10.06 2.81
N THR A 191 -3.08 9.37 1.67
CA THR A 191 -2.04 9.39 0.61
C THR A 191 -1.76 10.83 0.16
N VAL A 192 -2.79 11.58 -0.20
CA VAL A 192 -2.64 12.96 -0.67
C VAL A 192 -2.10 13.87 0.43
N PHE A 193 -2.59 13.72 1.67
CA PHE A 193 -2.11 14.48 2.81
C PHE A 193 -0.62 14.21 3.09
N ALA A 194 -0.21 12.95 3.12
CA ALA A 194 1.17 12.52 3.33
C ALA A 194 2.09 12.99 2.19
N MET A 195 1.64 12.92 0.93
CA MET A 195 2.39 13.47 -0.21
C MET A 195 2.63 14.98 -0.06
N ARG A 196 1.62 15.75 0.35
CA ARG A 196 1.76 17.19 0.57
C ARG A 196 2.68 17.51 1.75
N GLY A 197 2.61 16.72 2.82
CA GLY A 197 3.49 16.85 3.99
C GLY A 197 4.94 16.60 3.63
N ILE A 198 5.24 15.49 2.94
CA ILE A 198 6.60 15.13 2.52
C ILE A 198 7.22 16.18 1.57
N ARG A 199 6.42 16.79 0.70
CA ARG A 199 6.90 17.85 -0.22
C ARG A 199 7.30 19.14 0.49
N ARG A 200 6.87 19.37 1.74
CA ARG A 200 7.24 20.56 2.51
C ARG A 200 8.50 20.38 3.36
N ILE A 201 8.99 19.16 3.51
CA ILE A 201 10.18 18.85 4.31
C ILE A 201 11.38 18.79 3.36
N ASP A 202 11.89 19.97 2.99
CA ASP A 202 13.06 20.12 2.11
C ASP A 202 14.33 20.19 2.98
N LEU A 203 14.66 19.06 3.63
CA LEU A 203 15.86 18.96 4.46
C LEU A 203 17.03 18.46 3.61
N PRO A 204 18.19 19.14 3.59
CA PRO A 204 19.37 18.76 2.79
C PRO A 204 19.91 17.36 3.12
N PHE A 205 19.64 16.84 4.32
CA PHE A 205 19.93 15.46 4.71
C PHE A 205 19.08 14.41 3.94
N PHE A 206 17.80 14.72 3.67
CA PHE A 206 16.92 13.88 2.86
C PHE A 206 17.26 13.93 1.36
N ALA A 207 17.99 14.95 0.89
CA ALA A 207 18.47 15.00 -0.48
C ALA A 207 19.64 14.03 -0.73
N HIS A 208 20.45 13.75 0.29
CA HIS A 208 21.62 12.85 0.19
C HIS A 208 21.29 11.39 0.59
N TYR A 209 20.43 11.19 1.60
CA TYR A 209 20.08 9.85 2.11
C TYR A 209 18.61 9.45 1.86
N GLY A 210 17.82 10.27 1.18
CA GLY A 210 16.37 10.10 1.07
C GLY A 210 15.93 8.76 0.50
N ASP A 211 16.74 8.15 -0.36
CA ASP A 211 16.45 6.87 -0.97
C ASP A 211 16.82 5.68 -0.08
N LEU A 212 17.90 5.80 0.69
CA LEU A 212 18.24 4.83 1.72
C LEU A 212 17.21 4.87 2.86
N ILE A 213 16.78 6.07 3.25
CA ILE A 213 15.75 6.28 4.26
C ILE A 213 14.41 5.75 3.76
N SER A 214 14.03 6.03 2.51
CA SER A 214 12.77 5.51 1.96
C SER A 214 12.78 3.99 1.86
N GLY A 215 13.88 3.37 1.40
CA GLY A 215 14.02 1.90 1.39
C GLY A 215 14.00 1.29 2.79
N ALA A 216 14.67 1.91 3.75
CA ALA A 216 14.64 1.49 5.16
C ALA A 216 13.24 1.64 5.77
N LEU A 217 12.51 2.72 5.46
CA LEU A 217 11.15 2.94 5.94
C LEU A 217 10.18 1.92 5.35
N VAL A 218 10.27 1.64 4.04
CA VAL A 218 9.48 0.57 3.39
C VAL A 218 9.78 -0.79 4.02
N SER A 219 11.06 -1.08 4.24
CA SER A 219 11.47 -2.35 4.86
C SER A 219 10.96 -2.46 6.30
N ALA A 220 11.06 -1.38 7.07
CA ALA A 220 10.58 -1.34 8.44
C ALA A 220 9.07 -1.53 8.50
N VAL A 221 8.31 -0.90 7.61
CA VAL A 221 6.85 -1.05 7.53
C VAL A 221 6.47 -2.47 7.14
N GLY A 222 7.10 -3.04 6.10
CA GLY A 222 6.85 -4.44 5.73
C GLY A 222 7.21 -5.42 6.85
N LEU A 223 8.29 -5.16 7.59
CA LEU A 223 8.68 -5.96 8.75
C LEU A 223 7.66 -5.83 9.88
N LEU A 224 7.14 -4.62 10.12
CA LEU A 224 6.10 -4.36 11.12
C LEU A 224 4.79 -5.08 10.78
N MET A 225 4.41 -5.11 9.49
CA MET A 225 3.27 -5.91 9.02
C MET A 225 3.49 -7.39 9.29
N MET A 226 4.67 -7.94 8.97
CA MET A 226 4.97 -9.35 9.23
C MET A 226 4.98 -9.70 10.73
N LEU A 227 5.42 -8.77 11.59
CA LEU A 227 5.48 -8.96 13.04
C LEU A 227 4.12 -8.79 13.74
N HIS A 228 3.20 -8.02 13.17
CA HIS A 228 1.85 -7.88 13.71
C HIS A 228 0.99 -9.12 13.42
N GLU A 229 1.34 -9.88 12.39
CA GLU A 229 0.64 -11.05 11.88
C GLU A 229 1.14 -12.39 12.46
N SER A 230 2.23 -12.39 13.25
CA SER A 230 2.83 -13.57 13.91
C SER A 230 2.37 -13.76 15.34
#